data_AF-A0AA38PDP6-F1
#
_entry.id   AF-A0AA38PDP6-F1
#
_cell.length_a   1.000
_cell.length_b   1.000
_cell.length_c   1.000
_cell.angle_alpha   90.00
_cell.angle_beta   90.00
_cell.angle_gamma   90.00
#
_symmetry.space_group_name_H-M   'P 1'
#
loop_
_entity.id
_entity.type
_entity.pdbx_description
1 polymer ?
#
loop_
_entity_poly.entity_id
_entity_poly.type
_entity_poly.pdbx_seq_one_letter_code
_entity_poly.pdbx_strand_id
1 'polypeptide(L)'
;MSSKKPASSDRRKVPFGSRNFLGYHSQPDERVKRTRTKKLRLSSDDIERNANLGVLTRESKRCLRNLAAYKPPKDTFPQPWLPFPRSRRAAVLVALFVGRKGDLYVLLSKRASTLRSFAGDTSLPGGKMDAEDRTIEDTARREAFEEIGLPPDRDKVPLLCILEPFYVHRQLLVTPVVVLILDNTLQPILNAPEVTALFSHPLASFLSSTPPASILQSEPEFVELGDDGSGYRYHTSNDWDWDGPPAVARSSNKASADGKRQRPSSHSTRASQNHDEKEIQKETGLRKRKFRMHQFLTGREAGGIKPVYGLTAAILIHTARVGYSPSPPSLATPDFEVSPSDGASTSMRIAWAFYRPGTPDRPNFFREALENEGLAGKVDWERVRKVAGVEDGSDGGVVVQKSNTSVSRRSSRMNWVRSKL
;
A
#
# COMPACT_ATOMS: atom_id res chain seq x y z
N MET A 1 -6.22 56.43 24.52
CA MET A 1 -7.52 56.68 25.19
C MET A 1 -7.88 58.16 25.02
N SER A 2 -8.97 58.48 24.32
CA SER A 2 -9.73 59.76 24.34
C SER A 2 -10.98 59.50 23.46
N SER A 3 -12.24 59.63 23.90
CA SER A 3 -13.01 60.86 24.21
C SER A 3 -13.21 61.76 22.96
N LYS A 4 -14.42 62.19 22.54
CA LYS A 4 -15.81 62.13 23.10
C LYS A 4 -16.89 62.15 21.96
N LYS A 5 -18.15 61.85 22.36
CA LYS A 5 -19.47 61.95 21.68
C LYS A 5 -19.63 62.73 20.33
N PRO A 6 -20.51 62.26 19.41
CA PRO A 6 -21.21 63.08 18.40
C PRO A 6 -22.60 63.58 18.88
N ALA A 7 -23.30 64.36 18.05
CA ALA A 7 -24.61 64.98 18.36
C ALA A 7 -25.66 64.90 17.21
N SER A 8 -26.90 65.30 17.54
CA SER A 8 -28.07 65.82 16.76
C SER A 8 -27.93 66.18 15.26
N SER A 9 -28.99 66.29 14.42
CA SER A 9 -30.47 66.20 14.52
C SER A 9 -31.07 66.09 13.09
N ASP A 10 -32.04 65.23 12.76
CA ASP A 10 -33.52 65.36 12.82
C ASP A 10 -34.22 66.36 11.83
N ARG A 11 -35.30 65.86 11.19
CA ARG A 11 -36.45 66.50 10.47
C ARG A 11 -36.46 66.80 8.95
N ARG A 12 -37.26 65.96 8.24
CA ARG A 12 -38.39 66.24 7.28
C ARG A 12 -38.06 66.94 5.93
N LYS A 13 -38.38 66.37 4.74
CA LYS A 13 -39.69 66.08 4.08
C LYS A 13 -40.52 67.36 3.78
N VAL A 14 -41.10 67.66 2.60
CA VAL A 14 -41.27 67.09 1.20
C VAL A 14 -41.87 68.25 0.31
N PRO A 15 -42.43 68.11 -0.92
CA PRO A 15 -42.20 67.22 -2.09
C PRO A 15 -41.98 68.02 -3.42
N PHE A 16 -41.72 67.33 -4.55
CA PHE A 16 -42.55 67.33 -5.80
C PHE A 16 -41.95 66.33 -6.81
N GLY A 17 -42.69 65.93 -7.86
CA GLY A 17 -42.26 64.89 -8.79
C GLY A 17 -42.43 65.22 -10.27
N SER A 18 -41.70 64.51 -11.14
CA SER A 18 -41.89 64.49 -12.60
C SER A 18 -41.36 63.20 -13.23
N ARG A 19 -41.96 62.83 -14.37
CA ARG A 19 -41.76 61.63 -15.21
C ARG A 19 -40.49 61.74 -16.07
N ASN A 20 -39.92 60.70 -16.70
CA ASN A 20 -40.23 59.25 -16.81
C ASN A 20 -38.97 58.43 -16.33
N PHE A 21 -38.39 57.33 -16.87
CA PHE A 21 -38.62 56.47 -18.05
C PHE A 21 -37.92 55.08 -17.90
N LEU A 22 -38.11 54.21 -18.92
CA LEU A 22 -37.49 52.90 -19.19
C LEU A 22 -37.15 51.96 -18.01
N GLY A 23 -37.96 50.91 -17.86
CA GLY A 23 -37.57 49.63 -17.27
C GLY A 23 -38.18 48.49 -18.08
N TYR A 24 -37.36 47.73 -18.81
CA TYR A 24 -37.82 46.57 -19.59
C TYR A 24 -37.86 45.31 -18.73
N HIS A 25 -38.96 44.56 -18.80
CA HIS A 25 -38.97 43.15 -18.39
C HIS A 25 -38.29 42.28 -19.46
N SER A 26 -37.43 41.36 -19.01
CA SER A 26 -36.95 40.22 -19.78
C SER A 26 -36.99 38.97 -18.88
N GLN A 27 -37.30 37.82 -19.49
CA GLN A 27 -37.49 36.54 -18.79
C GLN A 27 -36.16 35.91 -18.33
N PRO A 28 -36.20 34.94 -17.39
CA PRO A 28 -35.00 34.19 -16.99
C PRO A 28 -34.46 33.33 -18.15
N ASP A 29 -33.29 33.70 -18.68
CA ASP A 29 -32.55 32.98 -19.72
C ASP A 29 -32.13 31.57 -19.26
N GLU A 30 -32.43 30.53 -20.05
CA GLU A 30 -32.11 29.12 -19.78
C GLU A 30 -30.61 28.80 -19.97
N ARG A 31 -29.74 29.53 -19.26
CA ARG A 31 -28.33 29.15 -19.13
C ARG A 31 -28.19 27.98 -18.17
N VAL A 32 -28.44 26.79 -18.72
CA VAL A 32 -28.03 25.49 -18.18
C VAL A 32 -26.56 25.60 -17.80
N LYS A 33 -26.30 25.80 -16.51
CA LYS A 33 -24.95 25.78 -15.94
C LYS A 33 -24.43 24.36 -16.10
N ARG A 34 -23.65 24.10 -17.16
CA ARG A 34 -22.93 22.84 -17.35
C ARG A 34 -22.04 22.60 -16.15
N THR A 35 -22.53 21.83 -15.18
CA THR A 35 -21.80 21.45 -13.97
C THR A 35 -20.55 20.72 -14.41
N ARG A 36 -19.39 21.39 -14.29
CA ARG A 36 -18.10 20.86 -14.72
C ARG A 36 -17.82 19.61 -13.87
N THR A 37 -18.04 18.43 -14.46
CA THR A 37 -17.91 17.13 -13.78
C THR A 37 -16.51 17.05 -13.17
N LYS A 38 -16.41 17.04 -11.83
CA LYS A 38 -15.12 17.03 -11.13
C LYS A 38 -14.28 15.86 -11.63
N LYS A 39 -13.10 16.17 -12.19
CA LYS A 39 -12.25 15.22 -12.89
C LYS A 39 -11.54 14.36 -11.85
N LEU A 40 -12.05 13.15 -11.61
CA LEU A 40 -11.66 12.31 -10.46
C LEU A 40 -10.21 11.78 -10.52
N ARG A 41 -9.53 11.91 -11.67
CA ARG A 41 -8.12 11.59 -11.88
C ARG A 41 -7.47 12.64 -12.78
N LEU A 42 -6.18 12.85 -12.59
CA LEU A 42 -5.35 13.64 -13.51
C LEU A 42 -5.19 12.87 -14.84
N SER A 43 -5.35 13.52 -15.98
CA SER A 43 -5.06 12.91 -17.30
C SER A 43 -3.71 13.35 -17.87
N SER A 44 -3.23 12.64 -18.89
CA SER A 44 -1.99 12.98 -19.62
C SER A 44 -1.95 14.44 -20.08
N ASP A 45 -3.04 14.93 -20.67
CA ASP A 45 -3.19 16.32 -21.10
C ASP A 45 -3.12 17.34 -19.94
N ASP A 46 -3.44 16.94 -18.71
CA ASP A 46 -3.37 17.85 -17.55
C ASP A 46 -1.93 17.90 -17.01
N ILE A 47 -1.22 16.77 -17.06
CA ILE A 47 0.22 16.68 -16.76
C ILE A 47 1.02 17.58 -17.72
N GLU A 48 0.63 17.63 -18.99
CA GLU A 48 1.32 18.43 -20.02
C GLU A 48 0.94 19.92 -20.02
N ARG A 49 -0.27 20.27 -19.57
CA ARG A 49 -0.75 21.68 -19.53
C ARG A 49 -0.53 22.38 -18.20
N ASN A 50 -0.18 21.67 -17.12
CA ASN A 50 0.08 22.29 -15.83
C ASN A 50 1.47 22.96 -15.81
N ALA A 51 1.50 24.30 -15.79
CA ALA A 51 2.72 25.09 -15.77
C ALA A 51 3.65 24.75 -14.58
N ASN A 52 3.09 24.37 -13.42
CA ASN A 52 3.87 23.96 -12.24
C ASN A 52 4.68 22.67 -12.46
N LEU A 53 4.38 21.91 -13.53
CA LEU A 53 5.07 20.68 -13.91
C LEU A 53 6.10 20.88 -15.05
N GLY A 54 6.36 22.13 -15.48
CA GLY A 54 7.20 22.43 -16.65
C GLY A 54 8.61 21.83 -16.61
N VAL A 55 9.19 21.70 -15.41
CA VAL A 55 10.56 21.23 -15.17
C VAL A 55 10.71 19.69 -15.28
N LEU A 56 9.62 18.93 -15.32
CA LEU A 56 9.66 17.44 -15.30
C LEU A 56 10.60 16.82 -16.36
N THR A 57 11.43 15.85 -15.94
CA THR A 57 12.28 15.04 -16.82
C THR A 57 11.43 14.17 -17.76
N ARG A 58 11.97 13.72 -18.90
CA ARG A 58 11.22 12.92 -19.90
C ARG A 58 10.69 11.63 -19.29
N GLU A 59 11.49 11.03 -18.43
CA GLU A 59 11.27 9.79 -17.68
C GLU A 59 10.16 10.00 -16.66
N SER A 60 10.17 11.14 -15.96
CA SER A 60 9.11 11.54 -15.03
C SER A 60 7.79 11.89 -15.74
N LYS A 61 7.83 12.54 -16.91
CA LYS A 61 6.64 12.73 -17.77
C LYS A 61 6.07 11.39 -18.25
N ARG A 62 6.91 10.40 -18.59
CA ARG A 62 6.45 9.03 -18.88
C ARG A 62 5.85 8.38 -17.64
N CYS A 63 6.50 8.50 -16.49
CA CYS A 63 6.06 7.93 -15.21
C CYS A 63 4.66 8.41 -14.80
N LEU A 64 4.41 9.72 -14.82
CA LEU A 64 3.09 10.27 -14.51
C LEU A 64 2.01 9.83 -15.51
N ARG A 65 2.31 9.77 -16.83
CA ARG A 65 1.34 9.28 -17.82
C ARG A 65 1.01 7.80 -17.61
N ASN A 66 2.01 6.96 -17.35
CA ASN A 66 1.82 5.54 -17.10
C ASN A 66 0.99 5.30 -15.83
N LEU A 67 1.28 6.01 -14.73
CA LEU A 67 0.50 5.94 -13.50
C LEU A 67 -0.94 6.44 -13.70
N ALA A 68 -1.15 7.59 -14.36
CA ALA A 68 -2.49 8.12 -14.64
C ALA A 68 -3.35 7.18 -15.50
N ALA A 69 -2.74 6.54 -16.51
CA ALA A 69 -3.39 5.55 -17.36
C ALA A 69 -3.62 4.19 -16.68
N TYR A 70 -2.95 3.93 -15.55
CA TYR A 70 -2.90 2.60 -14.94
C TYR A 70 -4.24 2.10 -14.41
N LYS A 71 -4.50 0.83 -14.69
CA LYS A 71 -5.62 0.02 -14.20
C LYS A 71 -5.07 -1.36 -13.81
N PRO A 72 -5.37 -1.88 -12.62
CA PRO A 72 -5.02 -3.26 -12.25
C PRO A 72 -5.50 -4.28 -13.29
N PRO A 73 -4.72 -5.33 -13.59
CA PRO A 73 -5.14 -6.43 -14.46
C PRO A 73 -6.45 -7.09 -13.98
N LYS A 74 -7.29 -7.56 -14.91
CA LYS A 74 -8.67 -8.03 -14.63
C LYS A 74 -8.75 -9.25 -13.69
N ASP A 75 -7.65 -9.95 -13.49
CA ASP A 75 -7.46 -11.12 -12.62
C ASP A 75 -6.89 -10.77 -11.23
N THR A 76 -6.47 -9.53 -11.01
CA THR A 76 -6.00 -9.03 -9.70
C THR A 76 -7.15 -8.64 -8.78
N PHE A 77 -6.89 -8.62 -7.48
CA PHE A 77 -7.92 -8.40 -6.46
C PHE A 77 -8.22 -6.92 -6.18
N PRO A 78 -9.38 -6.57 -5.58
CA PRO A 78 -10.50 -7.43 -5.21
C PRO A 78 -11.26 -7.97 -6.44
N GLN A 79 -11.93 -9.10 -6.27
CA GLN A 79 -12.65 -9.78 -7.34
C GLN A 79 -14.13 -9.97 -6.97
N PRO A 80 -15.07 -10.07 -7.95
CA PRO A 80 -16.49 -10.30 -7.65
C PRO A 80 -16.74 -11.58 -6.83
N TRP A 81 -15.90 -12.59 -7.04
CA TRP A 81 -15.92 -13.91 -6.40
C TRP A 81 -15.05 -14.01 -5.14
N LEU A 82 -14.32 -12.93 -4.78
CA LEU A 82 -13.63 -12.78 -3.49
C LEU A 82 -13.80 -11.34 -2.99
N PRO A 83 -14.97 -10.99 -2.43
CA PRO A 83 -15.18 -9.71 -1.79
C PRO A 83 -14.30 -9.57 -0.54
N PHE A 84 -13.58 -8.47 -0.43
CA PHE A 84 -12.76 -8.18 0.75
C PHE A 84 -13.62 -7.57 1.87
N PRO A 85 -13.65 -8.13 3.10
CA PRO A 85 -14.33 -7.50 4.23
C PRO A 85 -13.65 -6.18 4.60
N ARG A 86 -14.43 -5.11 4.81
CA ARG A 86 -13.99 -3.74 5.13
C ARG A 86 -13.07 -3.71 6.33
N SER A 87 -13.41 -4.44 7.40
CA SER A 87 -12.61 -4.53 8.63
C SER A 87 -11.22 -5.14 8.44
N ARG A 88 -10.95 -5.74 7.27
CA ARG A 88 -9.62 -6.24 6.86
C ARG A 88 -8.94 -5.42 5.76
N ARG A 89 -9.53 -4.30 5.33
CA ARG A 89 -8.94 -3.37 4.35
C ARG A 89 -8.09 -2.31 5.06
N ALA A 90 -7.04 -1.92 4.38
CA ALA A 90 -6.15 -0.83 4.76
C ALA A 90 -5.71 -0.09 3.48
N ALA A 91 -5.30 1.18 3.61
CA ALA A 91 -4.81 1.97 2.50
C ALA A 91 -3.54 2.71 2.90
N VAL A 92 -2.64 2.91 1.94
CA VAL A 92 -1.47 3.79 2.10
C VAL A 92 -1.36 4.75 0.94
N LEU A 93 -0.99 5.99 1.22
CA LEU A 93 -0.88 7.05 0.25
C LEU A 93 0.54 7.12 -0.32
N VAL A 94 0.70 6.72 -1.57
CA VAL A 94 1.94 6.95 -2.33
C VAL A 94 1.89 8.37 -2.90
N ALA A 95 2.22 9.33 -2.03
CA ALA A 95 2.25 10.74 -2.38
C ALA A 95 3.55 11.09 -3.13
N LEU A 96 3.42 11.29 -4.44
CA LEU A 96 4.50 11.72 -5.31
C LEU A 96 4.55 13.24 -5.43
N PHE A 97 5.73 13.81 -5.61
CA PHE A 97 5.92 15.23 -5.93
C PHE A 97 7.13 15.45 -6.85
N VAL A 98 7.24 16.64 -7.43
CA VAL A 98 8.32 17.00 -8.36
C VAL A 98 9.50 17.61 -7.61
N GLY A 99 10.65 16.95 -7.66
CA GLY A 99 11.92 17.48 -7.14
C GLY A 99 12.50 18.58 -8.03
N ARG A 100 13.45 19.36 -7.49
CA ARG A 100 14.03 20.55 -8.15
C ARG A 100 14.61 20.32 -9.56
N LYS A 101 15.01 19.09 -9.89
CA LYS A 101 15.57 18.69 -11.20
C LYS A 101 14.52 18.13 -12.19
N GLY A 102 13.24 18.07 -11.80
CA GLY A 102 12.17 17.48 -12.61
C GLY A 102 11.92 15.99 -12.36
N ASP A 103 12.63 15.39 -11.40
CA ASP A 103 12.48 13.98 -11.03
C ASP A 103 11.36 13.76 -10.00
N LEU A 104 10.70 12.61 -10.04
CA LEU A 104 9.66 12.27 -9.07
C LEU A 104 10.26 11.73 -7.78
N TYR A 105 9.84 12.34 -6.67
CA TYR A 105 10.12 11.87 -5.31
C TYR A 105 8.83 11.33 -4.69
N VAL A 106 8.96 10.34 -3.81
CA VAL A 106 7.89 9.88 -2.92
C VAL A 106 8.11 10.42 -1.51
N LEU A 107 7.02 10.83 -0.85
CA LEU A 107 7.02 11.27 0.54
C LEU A 107 6.92 10.06 1.51
N LEU A 108 7.73 10.06 2.57
CA LEU A 108 7.85 8.97 3.54
C LEU A 108 7.84 9.50 4.98
N SER A 109 7.20 8.75 5.88
CA SER A 109 7.11 9.06 7.31
C SER A 109 8.01 8.16 8.15
N LYS A 110 8.67 8.73 9.16
CA LYS A 110 9.31 8.00 10.26
C LYS A 110 8.29 7.82 11.39
N ARG A 111 7.79 6.60 11.59
CA ARG A 111 6.84 6.30 12.66
C ARG A 111 7.42 6.62 14.04
N ALA A 112 6.60 7.11 14.97
CA ALA A 112 7.06 7.43 16.32
C ALA A 112 7.58 6.19 17.06
N SER A 113 8.63 6.37 17.87
CA SER A 113 9.28 5.30 18.64
C SER A 113 8.42 4.76 19.80
N THR A 114 7.37 5.49 20.17
CA THR A 114 6.40 5.17 21.23
C THR A 114 5.30 4.20 20.79
N LEU A 115 5.14 3.96 19.49
CA LEU A 115 4.04 3.15 18.95
C LEU A 115 4.22 1.66 19.26
N ARG A 116 3.13 0.98 19.64
CA ARG A 116 3.11 -0.46 19.97
C ARG A 116 3.43 -1.40 18.79
N SER A 117 3.79 -0.88 17.62
CA SER A 117 4.08 -1.64 16.39
C SER A 117 4.83 -0.76 15.39
N PHE A 118 5.85 -1.31 14.74
CA PHE A 118 6.63 -0.62 13.70
C PHE A 118 7.24 0.72 14.19
N ALA A 119 7.67 0.75 15.45
CA ALA A 119 8.24 1.92 16.13
C ALA A 119 9.55 2.38 15.47
N GLY A 120 9.60 3.63 15.01
CA GLY A 120 10.76 4.17 14.28
C GLY A 120 10.91 3.68 12.83
N ASP A 121 9.98 2.85 12.33
CA ASP A 121 10.03 2.31 10.97
C ASP A 121 9.71 3.38 9.92
N THR A 122 10.22 3.19 8.70
CA THR A 122 9.86 4.00 7.55
C THR A 122 8.59 3.47 6.88
N SER A 123 7.57 4.31 6.81
CA SER A 123 6.26 4.00 6.22
C SER A 123 5.85 4.99 5.13
N LEU A 124 4.93 4.54 4.28
CA LEU A 124 3.99 5.42 3.57
C LEU A 124 2.88 5.80 4.56
N PRO A 125 2.36 7.05 4.55
CA PRO A 125 1.24 7.42 5.41
C PRO A 125 0.01 6.54 5.14
N GLY A 126 -0.64 6.05 6.18
CA GLY A 126 -1.82 5.18 6.01
C GLY A 126 -2.09 4.16 7.10
N GLY A 127 -3.36 3.71 7.13
CA GLY A 127 -3.87 2.77 8.14
C GLY A 127 -5.10 2.02 7.66
N LYS A 128 -6.06 1.78 8.56
CA LYS A 128 -7.20 0.89 8.31
C LYS A 128 -8.36 1.64 7.66
N MET A 129 -9.18 0.91 6.90
CA MET A 129 -10.47 1.45 6.46
C MET A 129 -11.42 1.59 7.65
N ASP A 130 -11.90 2.81 7.88
CA ASP A 130 -12.89 3.13 8.92
C ASP A 130 -14.31 2.70 8.49
N ALA A 131 -15.33 2.88 9.34
CA ALA A 131 -16.73 2.80 8.96
C ALA A 131 -17.16 3.97 8.06
N GLU A 132 -16.67 5.19 8.31
CA GLU A 132 -17.06 6.40 7.57
C GLU A 132 -16.40 6.51 6.17
N ASP A 133 -15.27 5.84 5.97
CA ASP A 133 -14.53 5.84 4.70
C ASP A 133 -15.41 5.31 3.54
N ARG A 134 -15.70 6.17 2.55
CA ARG A 134 -16.57 5.80 1.41
C ARG A 134 -15.82 4.93 0.39
N THR A 135 -14.57 5.26 0.13
CA THR A 135 -13.67 4.52 -0.77
C THR A 135 -12.29 4.32 -0.15
N ILE A 136 -11.49 3.44 -0.74
CA ILE A 136 -10.11 3.19 -0.31
C ILE A 136 -9.19 4.41 -0.55
N GLU A 137 -9.56 5.31 -1.47
CA GLU A 137 -8.90 6.60 -1.65
C GLU A 137 -9.20 7.54 -0.46
N ASP A 138 -10.43 7.55 0.03
CA ASP A 138 -10.80 8.39 1.17
C ASP A 138 -10.08 7.93 2.44
N THR A 139 -9.92 6.62 2.67
CA THR A 139 -9.04 6.07 3.72
C THR A 139 -7.62 6.62 3.60
N ALA A 140 -6.98 6.50 2.44
CA ALA A 140 -5.59 6.95 2.25
C ALA A 140 -5.44 8.47 2.43
N ARG A 141 -6.45 9.26 2.07
CA ARG A 141 -6.47 10.72 2.25
C ARG A 141 -6.72 11.14 3.70
N ARG A 142 -7.61 10.45 4.42
CA ARG A 142 -7.89 10.69 5.84
C ARG A 142 -6.64 10.40 6.66
N GLU A 143 -6.08 9.21 6.54
CA GLU A 143 -4.88 8.80 7.29
C GLU A 143 -3.66 9.70 6.99
N ALA A 144 -3.49 10.16 5.74
CA ALA A 144 -2.43 11.11 5.41
C ALA A 144 -2.69 12.55 5.90
N PHE A 145 -3.96 12.95 6.07
CA PHE A 145 -4.29 14.20 6.72
C PHE A 145 -4.08 14.10 8.25
N GLU A 146 -4.38 12.94 8.85
CA GLU A 146 -4.21 12.67 10.28
C GLU A 146 -2.73 12.53 10.67
N GLU A 147 -1.95 11.65 10.01
CA GLU A 147 -0.54 11.42 10.36
C GLU A 147 0.38 12.62 10.01
N ILE A 148 0.13 13.31 8.88
CA ILE A 148 1.07 14.31 8.32
C ILE A 148 0.43 15.63 7.83
N GLY A 149 -0.86 15.87 8.07
CA GLY A 149 -1.51 17.13 7.71
C GLY A 149 -1.66 17.37 6.20
N LEU A 150 -1.47 16.35 5.34
CA LEU A 150 -1.55 16.51 3.90
C LEU A 150 -3.02 16.73 3.47
N PRO A 151 -3.38 17.87 2.87
CA PRO A 151 -4.80 18.18 2.64
C PRO A 151 -5.49 17.16 1.72
N PRO A 152 -6.73 16.73 2.05
CA PRO A 152 -7.51 15.80 1.22
C PRO A 152 -8.04 16.44 -0.08
N ASP A 153 -7.64 17.68 -0.38
CA ASP A 153 -7.97 18.43 -1.58
C ASP A 153 -7.54 17.66 -2.85
N ARG A 154 -8.52 17.23 -3.63
CA ARG A 154 -8.35 16.43 -4.86
C ARG A 154 -7.89 17.27 -6.06
N ASP A 155 -8.00 18.60 -5.99
CA ASP A 155 -7.52 19.51 -7.04
C ASP A 155 -6.03 19.88 -6.80
N LYS A 156 -5.59 19.96 -5.52
CA LYS A 156 -4.16 20.10 -5.13
C LYS A 156 -3.36 18.80 -5.09
N VAL A 157 -4.01 17.71 -4.70
CA VAL A 157 -3.40 16.38 -4.54
C VAL A 157 -4.20 15.33 -5.36
N PRO A 158 -4.29 15.47 -6.70
CA PRO A 158 -5.08 14.58 -7.55
C PRO A 158 -4.61 13.13 -7.57
N LEU A 159 -5.59 12.23 -7.75
CA LEU A 159 -5.38 10.80 -7.95
C LEU A 159 -4.75 10.52 -9.32
N LEU A 160 -3.69 9.71 -9.34
CA LEU A 160 -3.16 9.07 -10.54
C LEU A 160 -3.83 7.69 -10.71
N CYS A 161 -3.62 6.80 -9.74
CA CYS A 161 -4.17 5.44 -9.76
C CYS A 161 -4.29 4.81 -8.38
N ILE A 162 -4.93 3.64 -8.34
CA ILE A 162 -4.97 2.73 -7.20
C ILE A 162 -4.33 1.44 -7.71
N LEU A 163 -3.35 0.91 -6.97
CA LEU A 163 -2.62 -0.32 -7.32
C LEU A 163 -3.28 -1.55 -6.68
N GLU A 164 -2.78 -2.73 -7.03
CA GLU A 164 -3.18 -4.00 -6.43
C GLU A 164 -3.00 -4.00 -4.89
N PRO A 165 -3.90 -4.70 -4.17
CA PRO A 165 -3.76 -4.91 -2.73
C PRO A 165 -2.59 -5.84 -2.40
N PHE A 166 -1.88 -5.52 -1.32
CA PHE A 166 -0.80 -6.33 -0.75
C PHE A 166 -1.27 -7.00 0.55
N TYR A 167 -1.01 -8.30 0.69
CA TYR A 167 -1.27 -9.04 1.93
C TYR A 167 -0.16 -8.80 2.97
N VAL A 168 -0.55 -8.46 4.20
CA VAL A 168 0.35 -8.40 5.36
C VAL A 168 0.00 -9.46 6.40
N HIS A 169 1.00 -9.93 7.14
CA HIS A 169 0.89 -11.05 8.11
C HIS A 169 -0.19 -10.84 9.19
N ARG A 170 -0.59 -9.59 9.47
CA ARG A 170 -1.69 -9.26 10.40
C ARG A 170 -3.10 -9.49 9.84
N GLN A 171 -3.23 -10.18 8.70
CA GLN A 171 -4.49 -10.44 8.01
C GLN A 171 -5.22 -9.14 7.66
N LEU A 172 -4.47 -8.26 6.99
CA LEU A 172 -4.96 -7.03 6.38
C LEU A 172 -4.53 -6.99 4.91
N LEU A 173 -5.28 -6.23 4.11
CA LEU A 173 -5.08 -6.03 2.68
C LEU A 173 -4.81 -4.54 2.46
N VAL A 174 -3.53 -4.19 2.28
CA VAL A 174 -3.06 -2.81 2.16
C VAL A 174 -3.08 -2.41 0.70
N THR A 175 -3.90 -1.43 0.34
CA THR A 175 -4.10 -0.97 -1.04
C THR A 175 -3.33 0.34 -1.27
N PRO A 176 -2.36 0.41 -2.18
CA PRO A 176 -1.64 1.65 -2.48
C PRO A 176 -2.51 2.60 -3.31
N VAL A 177 -2.64 3.84 -2.86
CA VAL A 177 -3.33 4.94 -3.54
C VAL A 177 -2.28 5.94 -3.98
N VAL A 178 -2.07 6.09 -5.29
CA VAL A 178 -0.99 6.92 -5.84
C VAL A 178 -1.54 8.29 -6.25
N VAL A 179 -1.00 9.34 -5.65
CA VAL A 179 -1.40 10.74 -5.90
C VAL A 179 -0.19 11.58 -6.31
N LEU A 180 -0.45 12.68 -7.00
CA LEU A 180 0.56 13.70 -7.29
C LEU A 180 0.23 14.96 -6.49
N ILE A 181 1.19 15.43 -5.68
CA ILE A 181 1.15 16.76 -5.06
C ILE A 181 1.50 17.78 -6.14
N LEU A 182 0.58 18.73 -6.40
CA LEU A 182 0.77 19.85 -7.32
C LEU A 182 1.03 21.18 -6.61
N ASP A 183 0.75 21.25 -5.32
CA ASP A 183 0.91 22.44 -4.50
C ASP A 183 2.25 22.39 -3.74
N ASN A 184 3.24 23.06 -4.32
CA ASN A 184 4.59 23.19 -3.74
C ASN A 184 4.65 24.16 -2.53
N THR A 185 3.52 24.75 -2.11
CA THR A 185 3.43 25.58 -0.88
C THR A 185 2.98 24.79 0.35
N LEU A 186 2.62 23.51 0.20
CA LEU A 186 2.19 22.67 1.30
C LEU A 186 3.28 22.51 2.37
N GLN A 187 2.93 22.83 3.60
CA GLN A 187 3.73 22.58 4.80
C GLN A 187 3.03 21.47 5.61
N PRO A 188 3.52 20.22 5.55
CA PRO A 188 2.95 19.12 6.32
C PRO A 188 3.00 19.39 7.83
N ILE A 189 1.90 19.11 8.53
CA ILE A 189 1.79 19.27 9.99
C ILE A 189 1.78 17.87 10.59
N LEU A 190 2.84 17.49 11.30
CA LEU A 190 3.03 16.12 11.78
C LEU A 190 2.25 15.87 13.06
N ASN A 191 1.50 14.76 13.11
CA ASN A 191 0.97 14.24 14.37
C ASN A 191 2.12 13.59 15.15
N ALA A 192 2.84 14.38 15.96
CA ALA A 192 4.06 13.95 16.65
C ALA A 192 3.97 12.62 17.46
N PRO A 193 2.83 12.27 18.09
CA PRO A 193 2.60 10.94 18.68
C PRO A 193 2.70 9.75 17.70
N GLU A 194 2.56 9.97 16.40
CA GLU A 194 2.51 8.93 15.37
C GLU A 194 3.63 9.05 14.32
N VAL A 195 4.01 10.28 13.95
CA VAL A 195 5.08 10.58 12.99
C VAL A 195 6.09 11.55 13.59
N THR A 196 7.36 11.12 13.65
CA THR A 196 8.47 11.91 14.22
C THR A 196 9.29 12.66 13.18
N ALA A 197 9.21 12.29 11.91
CA ALA A 197 9.83 13.03 10.80
C ALA A 197 9.13 12.71 9.47
N LEU A 198 9.17 13.66 8.55
CA LEU A 198 8.98 13.41 7.12
C LEU A 198 10.32 13.48 6.38
N PHE A 199 10.44 12.70 5.34
CA PHE A 199 11.49 12.83 4.34
C PHE A 199 10.99 12.35 2.98
N SER A 200 11.87 12.36 1.97
CA SER A 200 11.53 11.93 0.62
C SER A 200 12.67 11.17 -0.03
N HIS A 201 12.32 10.34 -1.02
CA HIS A 201 13.24 9.50 -1.77
C HIS A 201 12.89 9.52 -3.26
N PRO A 202 13.84 9.48 -4.21
CA PRO A 202 13.48 9.44 -5.64
C PRO A 202 12.77 8.12 -5.97
N LEU A 203 11.62 8.19 -6.66
CA LEU A 203 10.81 7.00 -6.97
C LEU A 203 11.57 6.02 -7.89
N ALA A 204 12.37 6.55 -8.83
CA ALA A 204 13.20 5.74 -9.73
C ALA A 204 14.22 4.87 -8.98
N SER A 205 14.65 5.27 -7.78
CA SER A 205 15.67 4.56 -6.99
C SER A 205 15.16 3.27 -6.35
N PHE A 206 13.86 2.96 -6.46
CA PHE A 206 13.30 1.63 -6.14
C PHE A 206 13.38 0.64 -7.32
N LEU A 207 14.09 1.01 -8.40
CA LEU A 207 14.41 0.15 -9.54
C LEU A 207 15.90 -0.17 -9.67
N SER A 208 16.75 0.35 -8.78
CA SER A 208 18.19 0.12 -8.82
C SER A 208 18.74 -0.38 -7.50
N SER A 209 19.83 -1.13 -7.59
CA SER A 209 20.70 -1.55 -6.50
C SER A 209 21.74 -0.48 -6.14
N THR A 210 21.89 0.55 -6.99
CA THR A 210 22.79 1.69 -6.77
C THR A 210 22.06 2.88 -6.12
N PRO A 211 22.71 3.61 -5.20
CA PRO A 211 22.10 4.78 -4.56
C PRO A 211 21.96 5.94 -5.56
N PRO A 212 20.87 6.73 -5.50
CA PRO A 212 20.81 7.99 -6.23
C PRO A 212 21.88 8.97 -5.72
N ALA A 213 22.39 9.80 -6.62
CA ALA A 213 23.40 10.82 -6.31
C ALA A 213 22.98 11.82 -5.20
N SER A 214 21.68 11.92 -4.88
CA SER A 214 21.18 12.73 -3.76
C SER A 214 21.48 12.15 -2.37
N ILE A 215 21.82 10.85 -2.26
CA ILE A 215 22.31 10.22 -1.02
C ILE A 215 23.82 10.42 -0.89
N LEU A 216 24.55 10.23 -1.99
CA LEU A 216 26.01 10.42 -2.07
C LEU A 216 26.46 11.87 -1.80
N GLN A 217 25.52 12.80 -1.70
CA GLN A 217 25.75 14.23 -1.42
C GLN A 217 25.30 14.65 0.00
N SER A 218 24.69 13.76 0.80
CA SER A 218 24.16 14.12 2.12
C SER A 218 25.04 13.73 3.30
N GLU A 219 25.78 12.61 3.23
CA GLU A 219 26.80 12.21 4.21
C GLU A 219 27.88 11.35 3.50
N PRO A 220 29.19 11.60 3.67
CA PRO A 220 30.23 10.76 3.05
C PRO A 220 30.40 9.38 3.72
N GLU A 221 30.20 9.28 5.03
CA GLU A 221 30.80 8.21 5.86
C GLU A 221 30.08 6.85 5.86
N PHE A 222 28.93 6.71 5.19
CA PHE A 222 28.03 5.56 5.40
C PHE A 222 27.68 4.73 4.15
N VAL A 223 28.36 4.91 3.00
CA VAL A 223 28.03 4.17 1.74
C VAL A 223 29.26 3.67 0.97
N GLU A 224 30.31 3.20 1.64
CA GLU A 224 31.48 2.58 0.99
C GLU A 224 31.39 1.04 0.91
N LEU A 225 30.88 0.50 -0.20
CA LEU A 225 31.09 -0.88 -0.75
C LEU A 225 30.76 -2.11 0.15
N GLY A 226 30.62 -3.32 -0.39
CA GLY A 226 30.37 -4.54 0.41
C GLY A 226 31.67 -5.22 0.86
N ASP A 227 31.65 -6.32 1.63
CA ASP A 227 32.90 -6.95 2.16
C ASP A 227 33.68 -7.78 1.13
N ASP A 228 34.11 -7.14 0.04
CA ASP A 228 35.55 -7.05 -0.25
C ASP A 228 36.22 -5.85 0.48
N GLY A 229 35.44 -4.86 0.97
CA GLY A 229 35.75 -3.96 2.08
C GLY A 229 34.52 -3.19 2.59
N SER A 230 33.87 -3.64 3.67
CA SER A 230 32.44 -3.37 3.94
C SER A 230 31.98 -2.05 4.60
N GLY A 231 31.07 -1.41 3.88
CA GLY A 231 30.00 -0.50 4.31
C GLY A 231 28.63 -0.89 3.70
N TYR A 232 27.70 0.07 3.68
CA TYR A 232 26.28 -0.25 3.56
C TYR A 232 25.77 -0.28 2.10
N ARG A 233 25.45 -1.48 1.60
CA ARG A 233 24.78 -1.66 0.30
C ARG A 233 23.40 -0.98 0.31
N TYR A 234 23.21 -0.03 -0.60
CA TYR A 234 21.97 0.73 -0.79
C TYR A 234 20.72 -0.17 -0.92
N HIS A 235 20.83 -1.29 -1.65
CA HIS A 235 19.80 -2.32 -1.74
C HIS A 235 20.28 -3.64 -1.15
N THR A 236 19.37 -4.33 -0.46
CA THR A 236 19.51 -5.76 -0.14
C THR A 236 18.15 -6.46 -0.23
N SER A 237 18.16 -7.80 -0.30
CA SER A 237 16.94 -8.60 -0.26
C SER A 237 17.17 -9.97 0.38
N ASN A 238 16.15 -10.49 1.06
CA ASN A 238 16.17 -11.79 1.71
C ASN A 238 14.90 -12.59 1.35
N ASP A 239 15.05 -13.89 1.12
CA ASP A 239 13.94 -14.79 0.79
C ASP A 239 13.42 -15.51 2.03
N TRP A 240 12.14 -15.28 2.32
CA TRP A 240 11.43 -15.85 3.46
C TRP A 240 10.53 -17.00 3.01
N ASP A 241 10.51 -18.07 3.80
CA ASP A 241 9.61 -19.20 3.57
C ASP A 241 8.15 -18.76 3.70
N TRP A 242 7.31 -19.25 2.78
CA TRP A 242 5.87 -19.01 2.80
C TRP A 242 5.14 -20.17 3.46
N ASP A 243 4.14 -19.84 4.27
CA ASP A 243 3.31 -20.75 5.07
C ASP A 243 2.11 -21.33 4.29
N GLY A 244 2.16 -21.30 2.96
CA GLY A 244 1.11 -21.82 2.07
C GLY A 244 1.52 -23.08 1.32
N PRO A 245 0.67 -23.56 0.39
CA PRO A 245 0.89 -24.81 -0.32
C PRO A 245 2.26 -24.86 -1.00
N PRO A 246 3.00 -25.97 -0.86
CA PRO A 246 4.34 -26.10 -1.42
C PRO A 246 4.35 -25.96 -2.95
N ALA A 247 5.53 -25.76 -3.52
CA ALA A 247 5.75 -26.05 -4.93
C ALA A 247 5.82 -27.57 -5.10
N VAL A 248 4.96 -28.10 -5.98
CA VAL A 248 5.12 -29.46 -6.50
C VAL A 248 6.43 -29.50 -7.28
N ALA A 249 7.27 -30.50 -7.00
CA ALA A 249 8.47 -30.73 -7.78
C ALA A 249 8.06 -31.10 -9.22
N ARG A 250 8.35 -30.20 -10.18
CA ARG A 250 8.33 -30.58 -11.59
C ARG A 250 9.32 -31.73 -11.76
N SER A 251 8.83 -32.89 -12.20
CA SER A 251 9.65 -34.06 -12.48
C SER A 251 10.63 -33.76 -13.61
N SER A 252 11.81 -33.26 -13.26
CA SER A 252 12.86 -32.99 -14.23
C SER A 252 13.42 -34.32 -14.71
N ASN A 253 12.98 -34.76 -15.89
CA ASN A 253 13.62 -35.82 -16.67
C ASN A 253 15.02 -35.37 -17.10
N LYS A 254 15.96 -35.33 -16.15
CA LYS A 254 17.39 -35.24 -16.44
C LYS A 254 17.90 -36.65 -16.73
N ALA A 255 18.16 -36.89 -18.01
CA ALA A 255 19.02 -38.00 -18.42
C ALA A 255 20.38 -37.89 -17.70
N SER A 256 21.00 -39.05 -17.45
CA SER A 256 22.25 -39.14 -16.69
C SER A 256 23.42 -38.48 -17.44
N ALA A 257 24.26 -37.73 -16.71
CA ALA A 257 25.58 -37.31 -17.16
C ALA A 257 26.49 -37.05 -15.94
N ASP A 258 27.59 -37.78 -15.89
CA ASP A 258 28.81 -37.69 -15.06
C ASP A 258 28.83 -36.93 -13.72
N GLY A 259 29.33 -37.63 -12.70
CA GLY A 259 29.64 -37.06 -11.38
C GLY A 259 31.11 -36.71 -11.18
N LYS A 260 31.36 -35.69 -10.35
CA LYS A 260 32.63 -35.52 -9.62
C LYS A 260 32.32 -35.06 -8.19
N ARG A 261 32.68 -35.87 -7.19
CA ARG A 261 32.56 -35.49 -5.77
C ARG A 261 33.67 -34.50 -5.40
N GLN A 262 33.30 -33.38 -4.77
CA GLN A 262 34.21 -32.62 -3.91
C GLN A 262 33.75 -32.73 -2.45
N ARG A 263 34.69 -32.58 -1.51
CA ARG A 263 34.46 -32.69 -0.06
C ARG A 263 34.03 -31.34 0.52
N PRO A 264 33.11 -31.31 1.51
CA PRO A 264 32.85 -30.11 2.29
C PRO A 264 33.96 -29.86 3.32
N SER A 265 34.29 -28.59 3.57
CA SER A 265 34.96 -28.12 4.78
C SER A 265 33.96 -27.96 5.94
N SER A 266 34.46 -27.85 7.17
CA SER A 266 33.68 -27.91 8.42
C SER A 266 33.63 -26.58 9.20
N HIS A 267 32.81 -26.54 10.26
CA HIS A 267 32.53 -25.40 11.17
C HIS A 267 31.50 -24.37 10.63
N SER A 268 30.68 -23.67 11.44
CA SER A 268 30.18 -23.87 12.83
C SER A 268 29.08 -22.83 13.14
N THR A 269 28.03 -23.03 13.95
CA THR A 269 27.20 -24.22 14.28
C THR A 269 25.79 -23.72 14.70
N ARG A 270 24.69 -24.27 14.15
CA ARG A 270 23.31 -24.12 14.69
C ARG A 270 22.38 -25.22 14.16
N ALA A 271 22.71 -26.48 14.46
CA ALA A 271 22.18 -27.67 13.79
C ALA A 271 21.34 -28.57 14.71
N SER A 272 20.13 -28.12 15.07
CA SER A 272 19.16 -28.95 15.83
C SER A 272 17.69 -28.78 15.43
N GLN A 273 17.39 -27.93 14.44
CA GLN A 273 16.07 -27.81 13.79
C GLN A 273 16.14 -27.95 12.26
N ASN A 274 17.37 -28.16 11.73
CA ASN A 274 17.69 -28.16 10.30
C ASN A 274 17.89 -29.58 9.72
N HIS A 275 17.70 -30.63 10.52
CA HIS A 275 17.85 -32.02 10.05
C HIS A 275 16.52 -32.54 9.54
N ASP A 276 15.51 -32.57 10.41
CA ASP A 276 14.15 -33.07 10.15
C ASP A 276 13.53 -32.42 8.91
N GLU A 277 13.64 -31.08 8.75
CA GLU A 277 13.12 -30.40 7.56
C GLU A 277 13.83 -30.82 6.25
N LYS A 278 15.11 -31.23 6.31
CA LYS A 278 15.87 -31.73 5.15
C LYS A 278 15.63 -33.21 4.88
N GLU A 279 15.29 -33.98 5.91
CA GLU A 279 14.82 -35.37 5.79
C GLU A 279 13.45 -35.39 5.08
N ILE A 280 12.47 -34.65 5.61
CA ILE A 280 11.10 -34.55 5.07
C ILE A 280 11.09 -34.01 3.63
N GLN A 281 11.98 -33.06 3.30
CA GLN A 281 12.13 -32.57 1.91
C GLN A 281 12.70 -33.61 0.94
N LYS A 282 13.52 -34.57 1.40
CA LYS A 282 13.99 -35.69 0.56
C LYS A 282 12.90 -36.73 0.33
N GLU A 283 12.11 -37.05 1.35
CA GLU A 283 11.09 -38.10 1.28
C GLU A 283 9.84 -37.67 0.49
N THR A 284 9.41 -36.42 0.66
CA THR A 284 8.19 -35.90 0.01
C THR A 284 8.44 -35.19 -1.33
N GLY A 285 9.65 -34.68 -1.56
CA GLY A 285 9.97 -33.81 -2.70
C GLY A 285 9.27 -32.44 -2.69
N LEU A 286 8.46 -32.12 -1.67
CA LEU A 286 7.67 -30.90 -1.58
C LEU A 286 8.53 -29.74 -1.04
N ARG A 287 8.61 -28.64 -1.81
CA ARG A 287 9.40 -27.46 -1.43
C ARG A 287 8.49 -26.35 -0.91
N LYS A 288 8.76 -25.83 0.29
CA LYS A 288 8.18 -24.56 0.76
C LYS A 288 8.48 -23.47 -0.28
N ARG A 289 7.45 -22.83 -0.84
CA ARG A 289 7.64 -21.65 -1.71
C ARG A 289 8.20 -20.51 -0.87
N LYS A 290 8.81 -19.52 -1.50
CA LYS A 290 9.34 -18.33 -0.82
C LYS A 290 8.66 -17.05 -1.27
N PHE A 291 8.89 -15.96 -0.54
CA PHE A 291 8.64 -14.60 -1.00
C PHE A 291 9.81 -13.71 -0.61
N ARG A 292 10.18 -12.79 -1.49
CA ARG A 292 11.30 -11.88 -1.27
C ARG A 292 10.86 -10.68 -0.45
N MET A 293 11.64 -10.31 0.56
CA MET A 293 11.60 -8.99 1.18
C MET A 293 12.79 -8.17 0.67
N HIS A 294 12.54 -6.91 0.33
CA HIS A 294 13.56 -5.95 -0.06
C HIS A 294 13.80 -4.93 1.05
N GLN A 295 14.99 -4.34 1.05
CA GLN A 295 15.38 -3.24 1.91
C GLN A 295 16.18 -2.21 1.07
N PHE A 296 15.86 -0.93 1.24
CA PHE A 296 16.59 0.19 0.65
C PHE A 296 17.00 1.18 1.74
N LEU A 297 18.24 1.65 1.68
CA LEU A 297 18.73 2.73 2.54
C LEU A 297 18.19 4.09 2.08
N THR A 298 18.16 5.05 2.99
CA THR A 298 17.56 6.38 2.78
C THR A 298 18.57 7.52 2.83
N GLY A 299 19.82 7.25 3.26
CA GLY A 299 20.82 8.29 3.55
C GLY A 299 20.49 9.06 4.83
N ARG A 300 19.71 8.47 5.73
CA ARG A 300 19.19 9.11 6.96
C ARG A 300 19.27 8.20 8.18
N GLU A 301 19.90 7.05 8.03
CA GLU A 301 20.06 6.02 9.06
C GLU A 301 20.80 6.55 10.29
N ALA A 302 21.75 7.49 10.13
CA ALA A 302 22.38 8.24 11.22
C ALA A 302 21.40 9.07 12.07
N GLY A 303 20.32 9.59 11.46
CA GLY A 303 19.18 10.22 12.16
C GLY A 303 18.21 9.21 12.81
N GLY A 304 18.64 7.95 12.96
CA GLY A 304 17.84 6.84 13.46
C GLY A 304 16.59 6.55 12.62
N ILE A 305 16.56 6.95 11.35
CA ILE A 305 15.52 6.53 10.39
C ILE A 305 15.86 5.10 9.96
N LYS A 306 14.93 4.17 10.16
CA LYS A 306 15.13 2.81 9.66
C LYS A 306 15.03 2.75 8.13
N PRO A 307 15.79 1.87 7.46
CA PRO A 307 15.66 1.63 6.03
C PRO A 307 14.22 1.39 5.56
N VAL A 308 13.91 1.71 4.31
CA VAL A 308 12.65 1.33 3.64
C VAL A 308 12.66 -0.18 3.44
N TYR A 309 11.83 -0.93 4.17
CA TYR A 309 11.86 -2.40 4.14
C TYR A 309 10.48 -3.03 3.89
N GLY A 310 10.48 -4.33 3.59
CA GLY A 310 9.29 -5.19 3.64
C GLY A 310 8.15 -4.71 2.74
N LEU A 311 6.99 -4.40 3.34
CA LEU A 311 5.81 -3.93 2.59
C LEU A 311 6.07 -2.59 1.91
N THR A 312 6.66 -1.62 2.61
CA THR A 312 6.94 -0.28 2.07
C THR A 312 7.83 -0.39 0.84
N ALA A 313 8.89 -1.21 0.93
CA ALA A 313 9.76 -1.51 -0.20
C ALA A 313 9.00 -2.17 -1.37
N ALA A 314 8.17 -3.19 -1.11
CA ALA A 314 7.42 -3.89 -2.16
C ALA A 314 6.41 -2.99 -2.90
N ILE A 315 5.72 -2.10 -2.17
CA ILE A 315 4.78 -1.12 -2.76
C ILE A 315 5.53 -0.09 -3.63
N LEU A 316 6.69 0.39 -3.17
CA LEU A 316 7.48 1.38 -3.90
C LEU A 316 8.16 0.80 -5.13
N ILE A 317 8.70 -0.43 -5.05
CA ILE A 317 9.15 -1.19 -6.22
C ILE A 317 7.99 -1.28 -7.23
N HIS A 318 6.81 -1.75 -6.82
CA HIS A 318 5.69 -1.92 -7.75
C HIS A 318 5.22 -0.60 -8.37
N THR A 319 5.11 0.47 -7.57
CA THR A 319 4.77 1.82 -8.07
C THR A 319 5.79 2.31 -9.10
N ALA A 320 7.09 2.19 -8.80
CA ALA A 320 8.15 2.60 -9.72
C ALA A 320 8.15 1.73 -10.99
N ARG A 321 7.85 0.43 -10.87
CA ARG A 321 7.78 -0.52 -11.99
C ARG A 321 6.61 -0.24 -12.92
N VAL A 322 5.45 0.13 -12.39
CA VAL A 322 4.30 0.62 -13.19
C VAL A 322 4.67 1.94 -13.85
N GLY A 323 5.18 2.90 -13.07
CA GLY A 323 5.50 4.24 -13.54
C GLY A 323 6.56 4.28 -14.63
N TYR A 324 7.79 3.87 -14.35
CA TYR A 324 8.90 4.03 -15.30
C TYR A 324 8.92 3.03 -16.47
N SER A 325 7.89 2.18 -16.61
CA SER A 325 7.75 1.23 -17.71
C SER A 325 8.06 1.86 -19.08
N PRO A 326 8.92 1.22 -19.91
CA PRO A 326 9.18 1.69 -21.26
C PRO A 326 7.99 1.41 -22.21
N SER A 327 7.25 0.33 -21.96
CA SER A 327 6.21 -0.20 -22.86
C SER A 327 5.06 -0.86 -22.07
N PRO A 328 4.09 -0.10 -21.54
CA PRO A 328 2.88 -0.66 -20.94
C PRO A 328 2.13 -1.59 -21.92
N PRO A 329 1.47 -2.67 -21.46
CA PRO A 329 1.17 -3.01 -20.06
C PRO A 329 2.32 -3.72 -19.31
N SER A 330 3.46 -3.98 -19.95
CA SER A 330 4.63 -4.53 -19.25
C SER A 330 5.08 -3.59 -18.14
N LEU A 331 5.65 -4.15 -17.08
CA LEU A 331 6.31 -3.40 -16.00
C LEU A 331 7.77 -3.11 -16.35
N ALA A 332 8.35 -2.05 -15.80
CA ALA A 332 9.80 -1.90 -15.82
C ALA A 332 10.48 -3.06 -15.04
N THR A 333 11.71 -3.37 -15.44
CA THR A 333 12.56 -4.38 -14.80
C THR A 333 13.62 -3.66 -13.98
N PRO A 334 13.68 -3.84 -12.63
CA PRO A 334 14.80 -3.38 -11.84
C PRO A 334 16.10 -4.10 -12.21
N ASP A 335 17.25 -3.56 -11.80
CA ASP A 335 18.55 -4.27 -11.93
C ASP A 335 18.67 -5.49 -10.98
N PHE A 336 17.69 -5.70 -10.10
CA PHE A 336 17.58 -6.84 -9.17
C PHE A 336 16.30 -7.67 -9.41
N GLU A 337 16.37 -8.95 -9.04
CA GLU A 337 15.22 -9.86 -9.02
C GLU A 337 14.21 -9.49 -7.92
N VAL A 338 12.98 -9.11 -8.33
CA VAL A 338 11.88 -8.67 -7.43
C VAL A 338 11.20 -9.82 -6.67
N SER A 339 11.41 -11.08 -7.08
CA SER A 339 10.76 -12.25 -6.48
C SER A 339 11.54 -13.53 -6.79
N PRO A 340 11.43 -14.58 -5.96
CA PRO A 340 12.03 -15.89 -6.25
C PRO A 340 11.36 -16.53 -7.48
N SER A 341 12.11 -17.37 -8.20
CA SER A 341 11.62 -18.02 -9.44
C SER A 341 10.49 -19.04 -9.22
N ASP A 342 10.35 -19.60 -8.01
CA ASP A 342 9.20 -20.39 -7.54
C ASP A 342 8.33 -19.64 -6.51
N GLY A 343 8.44 -18.30 -6.49
CA GLY A 343 7.85 -17.46 -5.45
C GLY A 343 6.32 -17.49 -5.41
N ALA A 344 5.76 -17.40 -4.20
CA ALA A 344 4.31 -17.27 -4.01
C ALA A 344 3.83 -15.87 -4.44
N SER A 345 3.03 -15.79 -5.50
CA SER A 345 2.53 -14.52 -6.03
C SER A 345 1.60 -13.79 -5.04
N THR A 346 1.46 -12.47 -5.17
CA THR A 346 0.57 -11.69 -4.27
C THR A 346 -0.87 -12.23 -4.27
N SER A 347 -1.41 -12.60 -5.44
CA SER A 347 -2.74 -13.20 -5.56
C SER A 347 -2.83 -14.56 -4.87
N MET A 348 -1.82 -15.43 -5.01
CA MET A 348 -1.74 -16.72 -4.32
C MET A 348 -1.65 -16.54 -2.80
N ARG A 349 -0.86 -15.58 -2.33
CA ARG A 349 -0.72 -15.23 -0.90
C ARG A 349 -2.01 -14.67 -0.31
N ILE A 350 -2.75 -13.86 -1.07
CA ILE A 350 -4.09 -13.38 -0.69
C ILE A 350 -5.08 -14.56 -0.63
N ALA A 351 -5.20 -15.35 -1.69
CA ALA A 351 -6.15 -16.45 -1.75
C ALA A 351 -5.92 -17.48 -0.62
N TRP A 352 -4.67 -17.82 -0.32
CA TRP A 352 -4.33 -18.66 0.83
C TRP A 352 -4.72 -18.04 2.17
N ALA A 353 -4.51 -16.73 2.36
CA ALA A 353 -4.86 -16.07 3.61
C ALA A 353 -6.37 -16.13 3.92
N PHE A 354 -7.22 -16.17 2.89
CA PHE A 354 -8.65 -16.47 3.01
C PHE A 354 -8.92 -17.98 3.16
N TYR A 355 -8.30 -18.83 2.31
CA TYR A 355 -8.58 -20.27 2.28
C TYR A 355 -8.19 -21.00 3.56
N ARG A 356 -7.00 -20.72 4.10
CA ARG A 356 -6.35 -21.55 5.13
C ARG A 356 -7.26 -21.84 6.34
N PRO A 357 -7.12 -23.00 6.98
CA PRO A 357 -7.71 -23.24 8.29
C PRO A 357 -7.29 -22.17 9.32
N GLY A 358 -8.21 -21.84 10.22
CA GLY A 358 -7.88 -21.15 11.47
C GLY A 358 -7.61 -22.18 12.57
N THR A 359 -6.59 -21.94 13.39
CA THR A 359 -6.33 -22.67 14.64
C THR A 359 -6.49 -21.73 15.83
N PRO A 360 -6.60 -22.21 17.09
CA PRO A 360 -6.68 -21.33 18.26
C PRO A 360 -5.53 -20.32 18.34
N ASP A 361 -4.30 -20.76 18.06
CA ASP A 361 -3.09 -19.92 18.06
C ASP A 361 -2.95 -19.04 16.80
N ARG A 362 -3.69 -19.36 15.72
CA ARG A 362 -3.58 -18.70 14.42
C ARG A 362 -4.95 -18.56 13.72
N PRO A 363 -5.92 -17.84 14.32
CA PRO A 363 -7.27 -17.70 13.79
C PRO A 363 -7.29 -17.08 12.39
N ASN A 364 -8.30 -17.39 11.59
CA ASN A 364 -8.49 -16.82 10.25
C ASN A 364 -9.43 -15.61 10.32
N PHE A 365 -8.84 -14.42 10.48
CA PHE A 365 -9.57 -13.16 10.60
C PHE A 365 -10.24 -12.71 9.28
N PHE A 366 -9.94 -13.34 8.14
CA PHE A 366 -10.70 -13.10 6.91
C PHE A 366 -12.02 -13.86 6.89
N ARG A 367 -12.04 -15.13 7.30
CA ARG A 367 -13.28 -15.91 7.44
C ARG A 367 -14.24 -15.28 8.46
N GLU A 368 -13.73 -14.98 9.66
CA GLU A 368 -14.50 -14.28 10.71
C GLU A 368 -15.09 -12.95 10.21
N ALA A 369 -14.30 -12.14 9.51
CA ALA A 369 -14.77 -10.87 8.97
C ALA A 369 -15.74 -11.03 7.78
N LEU A 370 -15.59 -12.07 6.96
CA LEU A 370 -16.55 -12.40 5.89
C LEU A 370 -17.90 -12.85 6.46
N GLU A 371 -17.90 -13.56 7.59
CA GLU A 371 -19.10 -13.98 8.30
C GLU A 371 -19.79 -12.77 8.94
N ASN A 372 -19.05 -12.00 9.75
CA ASN A 372 -19.55 -10.79 10.43
C ASN A 372 -20.07 -9.71 9.48
N GLU A 373 -19.52 -9.57 8.27
CA GLU A 373 -19.96 -8.58 7.26
C GLU A 373 -20.98 -9.14 6.25
N GLY A 374 -21.49 -10.37 6.42
CA GLY A 374 -22.49 -10.95 5.51
C GLY A 374 -21.97 -11.17 4.07
N LEU A 375 -20.67 -11.49 3.95
CA LEU A 375 -19.95 -11.68 2.69
C LEU A 375 -19.59 -13.15 2.41
N ALA A 376 -19.58 -14.03 3.41
CA ALA A 376 -19.13 -15.42 3.26
C ALA A 376 -19.86 -16.21 2.14
N GLY A 377 -21.17 -15.98 1.97
CA GLY A 377 -21.98 -16.59 0.89
C GLY A 377 -21.75 -16.00 -0.51
N LYS A 378 -20.82 -15.04 -0.68
CA LYS A 378 -20.43 -14.43 -1.96
C LYS A 378 -19.03 -14.86 -2.40
N VAL A 379 -18.41 -15.81 -1.70
CA VAL A 379 -17.06 -16.30 -1.96
C VAL A 379 -17.10 -17.59 -2.77
N ASP A 380 -16.43 -17.60 -3.91
CA ASP A 380 -16.16 -18.80 -4.71
C ASP A 380 -14.99 -19.57 -4.08
N TRP A 381 -15.30 -20.44 -3.12
CA TRP A 381 -14.28 -21.15 -2.35
C TRP A 381 -13.46 -22.15 -3.20
N GLU A 382 -14.03 -22.69 -4.28
CA GLU A 382 -13.31 -23.55 -5.22
C GLU A 382 -12.24 -22.75 -5.99
N ARG A 383 -12.61 -21.58 -6.51
CA ARG A 383 -11.67 -20.68 -7.20
C ARG A 383 -10.64 -20.09 -6.24
N VAL A 384 -11.01 -19.78 -5.00
CA VAL A 384 -10.07 -19.37 -3.95
C VAL A 384 -9.06 -20.48 -3.66
N ARG A 385 -9.51 -21.73 -3.48
CA ARG A 385 -8.65 -22.92 -3.30
C ARG A 385 -7.67 -23.09 -4.46
N LYS A 386 -8.16 -22.96 -5.70
CA LYS A 386 -7.35 -23.06 -6.93
C LYS A 386 -6.31 -21.93 -7.06
N VAL A 387 -6.67 -20.69 -6.74
CA VAL A 387 -5.73 -19.55 -6.77
C VAL A 387 -4.71 -19.60 -5.62
N ALA A 388 -5.07 -20.20 -4.48
CA ALA A 388 -4.15 -20.49 -3.38
C ALA A 388 -3.13 -21.59 -3.71
N GLY A 389 -3.35 -22.38 -4.77
CA GLY A 389 -2.46 -23.48 -5.19
C GLY A 389 -2.63 -24.76 -4.38
N VAL A 390 -3.84 -25.02 -3.86
CA VAL A 390 -4.22 -26.29 -3.23
C VAL A 390 -4.69 -27.26 -4.32
N GLU A 391 -4.22 -28.51 -4.27
CA GLU A 391 -4.49 -29.52 -5.30
C GLU A 391 -5.52 -30.56 -4.85
N ASP A 392 -6.10 -31.29 -5.80
CA ASP A 392 -7.11 -32.30 -5.52
C ASP A 392 -6.48 -33.54 -4.86
N GLY A 393 -7.03 -33.92 -3.70
CA GLY A 393 -6.44 -34.92 -2.81
C GLY A 393 -5.41 -34.37 -1.80
N SER A 394 -4.99 -33.09 -1.89
CA SER A 394 -4.06 -32.51 -0.91
C SER A 394 -4.72 -31.96 0.36
N ASP A 395 -6.06 -32.07 0.48
CA ASP A 395 -6.79 -31.73 1.70
C ASP A 395 -6.58 -32.84 2.75
N GLY A 396 -5.45 -32.77 3.48
CA GLY A 396 -5.20 -33.60 4.66
C GLY A 396 -6.37 -33.50 5.64
N GLY A 397 -7.06 -34.62 5.87
CA GLY A 397 -8.49 -34.63 6.14
C GLY A 397 -8.96 -33.85 7.37
N VAL A 398 -9.57 -32.69 7.14
CA VAL A 398 -10.39 -31.98 8.13
C VAL A 398 -11.86 -32.10 7.72
N VAL A 399 -12.50 -33.19 8.16
CA VAL A 399 -13.94 -33.38 7.98
C VAL A 399 -14.68 -32.31 8.76
N VAL A 400 -15.42 -31.45 8.06
CA VAL A 400 -16.36 -30.52 8.69
C VAL A 400 -17.54 -31.33 9.23
N GLN A 401 -17.42 -31.81 10.47
CA GLN A 401 -18.53 -32.40 11.18
C GLN A 401 -19.63 -31.34 11.38
N LYS A 402 -20.71 -31.47 10.62
CA LYS A 402 -21.96 -30.76 10.90
C LYS A 402 -22.53 -31.31 12.20
N SER A 403 -22.36 -30.58 13.29
CA SER A 403 -22.92 -30.90 14.60
C SER A 403 -24.44 -30.70 14.62
N ASN A 404 -25.16 -31.69 14.10
CA ASN A 404 -26.60 -31.84 14.34
C ASN A 404 -26.83 -32.20 15.82
N THR A 405 -26.94 -31.19 16.69
CA THR A 405 -27.39 -31.34 18.08
C THR A 405 -28.67 -30.55 18.32
N SER A 406 -29.79 -31.24 18.13
CA SER A 406 -31.11 -30.81 18.61
C SER A 406 -31.13 -30.80 20.14
N VAL A 407 -30.95 -29.62 20.75
CA VAL A 407 -31.00 -29.49 22.21
C VAL A 407 -32.44 -29.25 22.68
N SER A 408 -33.00 -30.24 23.36
CA SER A 408 -34.27 -30.15 24.07
C SER A 408 -34.28 -29.00 25.08
N ARG A 409 -35.43 -28.32 25.22
CA ARG A 409 -35.68 -27.36 26.32
C ARG A 409 -35.39 -28.02 27.68
N ARG A 410 -34.53 -27.39 28.50
CA ARG A 410 -34.67 -27.39 29.96
C ARG A 410 -34.12 -26.08 30.53
N SER A 411 -34.80 -25.55 31.55
CA SER A 411 -34.50 -24.26 32.16
C SER A 411 -33.52 -24.43 33.32
N SER A 412 -32.51 -23.56 33.38
CA SER A 412 -31.87 -23.14 34.63
C SER A 412 -31.47 -21.67 34.52
N ARG A 413 -31.91 -20.86 35.49
CA ARG A 413 -31.40 -19.50 35.71
C ARG A 413 -30.06 -19.57 36.44
N MET A 414 -29.08 -18.76 36.04
CA MET A 414 -28.25 -18.01 37.00
C MET A 414 -27.58 -16.81 36.32
N ASN A 415 -27.40 -15.72 37.07
CA ASN A 415 -26.78 -14.47 36.63
C ASN A 415 -25.39 -14.34 37.26
N TRP A 416 -24.47 -13.63 36.59
CA TRP A 416 -23.28 -12.84 37.05
C TRP A 416 -22.06 -13.05 36.13
N VAL A 417 -21.17 -12.08 35.86
CA VAL A 417 -21.28 -10.60 35.94
C VAL A 417 -20.24 -9.96 34.97
N ARG A 418 -20.24 -8.63 34.81
CA ARG A 418 -19.35 -7.89 33.89
C ARG A 418 -17.96 -7.56 34.46
N SER A 419 -16.93 -7.74 33.63
CA SER A 419 -15.80 -6.81 33.41
C SER A 419 -15.34 -6.99 31.94
N LYS A 420 -14.83 -6.04 31.16
CA LYS A 420 -14.34 -4.66 31.37
C LYS A 420 -13.11 -4.49 32.27
N LEU A 421 -11.95 -4.71 31.66
CA LEU A 421 -11.02 -3.61 31.32
C LEU A 421 -10.52 -3.80 29.88
#